data_AF-A0A3N7JA69-F1
#
_entry.id   AF-A0A3N7JA69-F1
#
_cell.length_a   1.000
_cell.length_b   1.000
_cell.length_c   1.000
_cell.angle_alpha   90.00
_cell.angle_beta   90.00
_cell.angle_gamma   90.00
#
_symmetry.space_group_name_H-M   'P 1'
#
loop_
_entity.id
_entity.type
_entity.pdbx_description
1 polymer ?
#
loop_
_entity_poly.entity_id
_entity_poly.type
_entity_poly.pdbx_seq_one_letter_code
_entity_poly.pdbx_strand_id
1 'polypeptide(L)'
;QSLFGVSYPFDAYMGEIASGKQISFENSFSNVPEQVILTDFLVDRIYPVSTTSPAATVVAKVENQIVGTQLKKGKGVAYYCGFRPRDDQSASLGYESRTLFEILSAANAYPSTGKFTENDNPTYVSRTTDFFATKFPNGTTALVKHYRTHRENWEGGFSRNEEADAKALAANPLPSDELDIQHLKINGRDVTYRGKMNVAFRTDDSGKLIAFNGVQCTGITVDNVNYKFSSQPVDICYVPLDAGLKTYQLRVAGEGEISLPVPFAAGKAAVKNGKSDIKHVVKDGNMVLNIDGELSGKWIDITFK
;
A
#
# COMPACT_ATOMS: atom_id res chain seq x y z
N GLN A 1 -14.09 17.57 24.86
CA GLN A 1 -15.57 17.47 24.95
C GLN A 1 -16.25 18.42 23.94
N SER A 2 -16.03 19.75 24.00
CA SER A 2 -16.63 20.74 23.06
C SER A 2 -16.31 20.51 21.57
N LEU A 3 -15.11 20.02 21.24
CA LEU A 3 -14.72 19.67 19.88
C LEU A 3 -15.68 18.66 19.23
N PHE A 4 -16.15 17.70 20.01
CA PHE A 4 -17.03 16.62 19.57
C PHE A 4 -18.52 16.89 19.84
N GLY A 5 -18.85 17.96 20.58
CA GLY A 5 -20.23 18.26 20.98
C GLY A 5 -20.81 17.20 21.93
N VAL A 6 -19.97 16.68 22.83
CA VAL A 6 -20.34 15.64 23.79
C VAL A 6 -20.09 16.11 25.22
N SER A 7 -20.77 15.48 26.18
CA SER A 7 -20.48 15.53 27.60
C SER A 7 -20.15 14.13 28.10
N TYR A 8 -18.99 13.98 28.73
CA TYR A 8 -18.56 12.75 29.41
C TYR A 8 -18.52 13.02 30.92
N PRO A 9 -19.36 12.36 31.73
CA PRO A 9 -19.30 12.45 33.18
C PRO A 9 -18.13 11.60 33.68
N PHE A 10 -16.97 12.21 33.87
CA PHE A 10 -15.81 11.52 34.40
C PHE A 10 -16.06 10.98 35.82
N ASP A 11 -15.58 9.77 36.09
CA ASP A 11 -15.62 9.13 37.39
C ASP A 11 -14.28 8.46 37.75
N ALA A 12 -14.17 7.98 38.99
CA ALA A 12 -12.98 7.26 39.46
C ALA A 12 -12.84 5.85 38.85
N TYR A 13 -13.88 5.35 38.18
CA TYR A 13 -13.89 4.05 37.54
C TYR A 13 -13.26 4.09 36.15
N MET A 14 -12.98 5.26 35.58
CA MET A 14 -12.29 5.40 34.30
C MET A 14 -12.99 4.65 33.15
N GLY A 15 -14.32 4.74 33.09
CA GLY A 15 -15.15 4.11 32.07
C GLY A 15 -15.91 2.88 32.58
N GLU A 16 -16.78 2.34 31.73
CA GLU A 16 -17.71 1.27 32.08
C GLU A 16 -17.27 -0.08 31.51
N ILE A 17 -17.41 -1.14 32.30
CA ILE A 17 -17.16 -2.52 31.85
C ILE A 17 -18.31 -2.94 30.94
N ALA A 18 -17.96 -3.37 29.73
CA ALA A 18 -18.92 -3.81 28.71
C ALA A 18 -18.44 -5.10 28.01
N SER A 19 -17.62 -5.91 28.69
CA SER A 19 -17.15 -7.19 28.16
C SER A 19 -18.32 -8.10 27.73
N GLY A 20 -18.18 -8.72 26.57
CA GLY A 20 -19.23 -9.53 25.95
C GLY A 20 -20.32 -8.73 25.23
N LYS A 21 -20.42 -7.41 25.44
CA LYS A 21 -21.35 -6.56 24.67
C LYS A 21 -20.80 -6.25 23.27
N GLN A 22 -21.70 -5.78 22.42
CA GLN A 22 -21.39 -5.35 21.05
C GLN A 22 -21.55 -3.85 20.88
N ILE A 23 -20.66 -3.28 20.07
CA ILE A 23 -20.79 -1.94 19.52
C ILE A 23 -21.50 -2.07 18.17
N SER A 24 -22.67 -1.46 18.06
CA SER A 24 -23.42 -1.31 16.82
C SER A 24 -23.14 0.06 16.20
N PHE A 25 -23.01 0.11 14.88
CA PHE A 25 -22.70 1.34 14.14
C PHE A 25 -23.92 1.83 13.34
N GLU A 26 -24.04 3.16 13.22
CA GLU A 26 -25.17 3.79 12.53
C GLU A 26 -24.73 5.04 11.73
N ASN A 27 -25.64 5.58 10.91
CA ASN A 27 -25.42 6.78 10.09
C ASN A 27 -24.17 6.68 9.20
N SER A 28 -23.21 7.59 9.33
CA SER A 28 -21.99 7.58 8.51
C SER A 28 -21.15 6.31 8.72
N PHE A 29 -21.37 5.58 9.82
CA PHE A 29 -20.70 4.30 10.11
C PHE A 29 -21.62 3.09 9.87
N SER A 30 -22.76 3.24 9.20
CA SER A 30 -23.73 2.14 8.96
C SER A 30 -23.16 0.89 8.27
N ASN A 31 -22.07 1.02 7.51
CA ASN A 31 -21.39 -0.10 6.86
C ASN A 31 -20.25 -0.71 7.70
N VAL A 32 -19.95 -0.13 8.86
CA VAL A 32 -18.93 -0.66 9.77
C VAL A 32 -19.52 -1.90 10.47
N PRO A 33 -18.85 -3.07 10.41
CA PRO A 33 -19.34 -4.27 11.08
C PRO A 33 -19.32 -4.09 12.60
N GLU A 34 -20.26 -4.76 13.28
CA GLU A 34 -20.32 -4.76 14.74
C GLU A 34 -19.00 -5.22 15.37
N GLN A 35 -18.67 -4.65 16.53
CA GLN A 35 -17.47 -5.00 17.28
C GLN A 35 -17.82 -5.57 18.65
N VAL A 36 -17.41 -6.80 18.93
CA VAL A 36 -17.50 -7.40 20.27
C VAL A 36 -16.42 -6.80 21.17
N ILE A 37 -16.78 -6.49 22.41
CA ILE A 37 -15.85 -6.04 23.47
C ILE A 37 -15.33 -7.28 24.20
N LEU A 38 -14.02 -7.50 24.15
CA LEU A 38 -13.43 -8.78 24.54
C LEU A 38 -13.15 -8.89 26.05
N THR A 39 -12.64 -7.82 26.65
CA THR A 39 -12.13 -7.86 28.04
C THR A 39 -12.78 -6.78 28.91
N ASP A 40 -12.64 -6.93 30.22
CA ASP A 40 -13.03 -5.94 31.23
C ASP A 40 -11.88 -5.00 31.61
N PHE A 41 -10.73 -5.16 30.97
CA PHE A 41 -9.55 -4.30 31.15
C PHE A 41 -9.88 -2.88 30.75
N LEU A 42 -9.22 -1.92 31.42
CA LEU A 42 -9.42 -0.49 31.21
C LEU A 42 -9.42 -0.08 29.73
N VAL A 43 -8.56 -0.71 28.92
CA VAL A 43 -8.41 -0.41 27.49
C VAL A 43 -9.63 -0.81 26.64
N ASP A 44 -10.44 -1.76 27.09
CA ASP A 44 -11.65 -2.23 26.40
C ASP A 44 -12.93 -1.69 27.06
N ARG A 45 -12.82 -0.84 28.08
CA ARG A 45 -13.97 -0.12 28.64
C ARG A 45 -14.58 0.83 27.63
N ILE A 46 -15.87 1.07 27.81
CA ILE A 46 -16.58 2.10 27.06
C ILE A 46 -16.65 3.39 27.86
N TYR A 47 -16.79 4.49 27.13
CA TYR A 47 -16.87 5.84 27.65
C TYR A 47 -18.15 6.47 27.07
N PRO A 48 -19.33 6.14 27.63
CA PRO A 48 -20.59 6.65 27.14
C PRO A 48 -20.70 8.16 27.30
N VAL A 49 -21.33 8.83 26.34
CA VAL A 49 -21.50 10.29 26.35
C VAL A 49 -22.92 10.72 26.05
N SER A 50 -23.27 11.93 26.48
CA SER A 50 -24.47 12.63 26.03
C SER A 50 -24.11 13.68 24.98
N THR A 51 -24.97 13.91 23.99
CA THR A 51 -24.79 14.98 23.01
C THR A 51 -25.10 16.34 23.65
N THR A 52 -24.19 17.32 23.53
CA THR A 52 -24.40 18.70 23.98
C THR A 52 -24.77 19.65 22.84
N SER A 53 -24.84 19.14 21.62
CA SER A 53 -25.22 19.88 20.42
C SER A 53 -26.24 19.09 19.62
N PRO A 54 -27.33 19.74 19.13
CA PRO A 54 -28.29 19.08 18.24
C PRO A 54 -27.69 18.74 16.87
N ALA A 55 -26.52 19.31 16.53
CA ALA A 55 -25.79 19.01 15.30
C ALA A 55 -24.89 17.77 15.41
N ALA A 56 -24.72 17.20 16.62
CA ALA A 56 -23.96 15.97 16.80
C ALA A 56 -24.83 14.78 16.36
N THR A 57 -24.32 14.00 15.41
CA THR A 57 -24.99 12.78 14.94
C THR A 57 -24.40 11.58 15.67
N VAL A 58 -25.23 10.68 16.17
CA VAL A 58 -24.75 9.43 16.78
C VAL A 58 -24.29 8.48 15.69
N VAL A 59 -23.15 7.82 15.88
CA VAL A 59 -22.58 6.89 14.89
C VAL A 59 -22.21 5.53 15.47
N ALA A 60 -22.19 5.39 16.80
CA ALA A 60 -21.98 4.11 17.47
C ALA A 60 -22.69 4.06 18.83
N LYS A 61 -23.21 2.88 19.16
CA LYS A 61 -23.89 2.59 20.42
C LYS A 61 -23.46 1.24 21.00
N VAL A 62 -23.56 1.12 22.32
CA VAL A 62 -23.61 -0.16 23.02
C VAL A 62 -24.96 -0.21 23.72
N GLU A 63 -25.84 -1.10 23.27
CA GLU A 63 -27.26 -1.08 23.68
C GLU A 63 -27.85 0.33 23.49
N ASN A 64 -28.28 0.99 24.57
CA ASN A 64 -28.84 2.34 24.53
C ASN A 64 -27.81 3.44 24.81
N GLN A 65 -26.55 3.08 25.09
CA GLN A 65 -25.49 4.03 25.44
C GLN A 65 -24.80 4.54 24.18
N ILE A 66 -24.67 5.86 24.06
CA ILE A 66 -23.95 6.50 22.95
C ILE A 66 -22.45 6.42 23.23
N VAL A 67 -21.73 5.69 22.39
CA VAL A 67 -20.26 5.56 22.46
C VAL A 67 -19.57 6.12 21.21
N GLY A 68 -20.32 6.65 20.24
CA GLY A 68 -19.76 7.32 19.08
C GLY A 68 -20.60 8.48 18.58
N THR A 69 -19.95 9.61 18.28
CA THR A 69 -20.62 10.77 17.68
C THR A 69 -19.79 11.37 16.55
N GLN A 70 -20.46 12.06 15.64
CA GLN A 70 -19.91 12.82 14.54
C GLN A 70 -20.38 14.28 14.66
N LEU A 71 -19.45 15.23 14.53
CA LEU A 71 -19.76 16.65 14.51
C LEU A 71 -18.97 17.38 13.42
N LYS A 72 -19.66 18.05 12.50
CA LYS A 72 -19.03 18.89 11.48
C LYS A 72 -18.38 20.12 12.13
N LYS A 73 -17.15 20.43 11.72
CA LYS A 73 -16.37 21.60 12.18
C LYS A 73 -15.71 22.26 10.98
N GLY A 74 -16.29 23.37 10.51
CA GLY A 74 -15.81 24.06 9.30
C GLY A 74 -15.83 23.13 8.09
N LYS A 75 -14.67 22.92 7.48
CA LYS A 75 -14.46 22.01 6.34
C LYS A 75 -14.21 20.54 6.76
N GLY A 76 -14.01 20.28 8.05
CA GLY A 76 -13.71 18.96 8.58
C GLY A 76 -14.85 18.38 9.41
N VAL A 77 -14.60 17.19 9.94
CA VAL A 77 -15.50 16.44 10.81
C VAL A 77 -14.70 15.89 11.98
N ALA A 78 -15.26 15.98 13.19
CA ALA A 78 -14.70 15.38 14.38
C ALA A 78 -15.54 14.16 14.77
N TYR A 79 -14.89 13.03 14.98
CA TYR A 79 -15.52 11.81 15.48
C TYR A 79 -15.05 11.53 16.90
N TYR A 80 -16.00 11.28 17.80
CA TYR A 80 -15.72 10.70 19.11
C TYR A 80 -15.97 9.19 19.03
N CYS A 81 -15.03 8.39 19.52
CA CYS A 81 -15.18 6.94 19.72
C CYS A 81 -14.80 6.65 21.18
N GLY A 82 -15.80 6.53 22.04
CA GLY A 82 -15.67 6.18 23.46
C GLY A 82 -15.53 4.68 23.67
N PHE A 83 -14.68 4.03 22.89
CA PHE A 83 -14.34 2.61 22.97
C PHE A 83 -13.01 2.43 22.23
N ARG A 84 -12.42 1.24 22.30
CA ARG A 84 -11.22 0.90 21.52
C ARG A 84 -11.60 0.26 20.18
N PRO A 85 -11.44 0.95 19.03
CA PRO A 85 -11.51 0.29 17.74
C PRO A 85 -10.44 -0.79 17.65
N ARG A 86 -10.82 -1.96 17.13
CA ARG A 86 -9.90 -3.10 16.99
C ARG A 86 -9.24 -3.12 15.63
N ASP A 87 -7.98 -3.53 15.61
CA ASP A 87 -7.22 -3.90 14.41
C ASP A 87 -6.33 -5.09 14.76
N ASP A 88 -6.76 -6.28 14.36
CA ASP A 88 -6.05 -7.55 14.44
C ASP A 88 -5.92 -8.09 13.01
N GLN A 89 -4.97 -7.52 12.28
CA GLN A 89 -4.74 -7.85 10.87
C GLN A 89 -4.14 -9.24 10.68
N SER A 90 -3.41 -9.73 11.68
CA SER A 90 -2.79 -11.06 11.68
C SER A 90 -3.78 -12.17 12.02
N ALA A 91 -5.04 -11.82 12.29
CA ALA A 91 -6.09 -12.75 12.67
C ALA A 91 -5.65 -13.67 13.82
N SER A 92 -5.00 -13.09 14.84
CA SER A 92 -4.40 -13.84 15.94
C SER A 92 -5.43 -14.67 16.74
N LEU A 93 -6.69 -14.25 16.70
CA LEU A 93 -7.84 -14.94 17.32
C LEU A 93 -8.53 -15.94 16.37
N GLY A 94 -7.96 -16.24 15.20
CA GLY A 94 -8.53 -17.10 14.17
C GLY A 94 -9.43 -16.36 13.16
N TYR A 95 -9.62 -15.06 13.33
CA TYR A 95 -10.34 -14.18 12.41
C TYR A 95 -9.77 -12.77 12.47
N GLU A 96 -9.83 -12.03 11.36
CA GLU A 96 -9.41 -10.62 11.31
C GLU A 96 -10.45 -9.74 12.03
N SER A 97 -9.98 -8.86 12.90
CA SER A 97 -10.77 -7.73 13.41
C SER A 97 -10.24 -6.44 12.77
N ARG A 98 -11.09 -5.63 12.14
CA ARG A 98 -10.63 -4.46 11.35
C ARG A 98 -11.50 -3.22 11.54
N THR A 99 -12.23 -3.14 12.65
CA THR A 99 -13.15 -2.03 12.93
C THR A 99 -12.46 -0.67 12.91
N LEU A 100 -11.19 -0.55 13.33
CA LEU A 100 -10.43 0.70 13.20
C LEU A 100 -10.30 1.12 11.73
N PHE A 101 -9.92 0.19 10.85
CA PHE A 101 -9.83 0.47 9.42
C PHE A 101 -11.19 0.88 8.83
N GLU A 102 -12.26 0.16 9.19
CA GLU A 102 -13.60 0.45 8.68
C GLU A 102 -14.12 1.82 9.15
N ILE A 103 -13.86 2.20 10.41
CA ILE A 103 -14.16 3.53 10.94
C ILE A 103 -13.40 4.61 10.18
N LEU A 104 -12.09 4.42 9.97
CA LEU A 104 -11.25 5.38 9.24
C LEU A 104 -11.67 5.50 7.77
N SER A 105 -12.01 4.38 7.14
CA SER A 105 -12.55 4.33 5.77
C SER A 105 -13.87 5.09 5.67
N ALA A 106 -14.82 4.83 6.57
CA ALA A 106 -16.11 5.52 6.63
C ALA A 106 -15.96 7.02 6.96
N ALA A 107 -14.93 7.39 7.73
CA ALA A 107 -14.55 8.77 8.00
C ALA A 107 -13.80 9.45 6.82
N ASN A 108 -13.63 8.76 5.70
CA ASN A 108 -12.90 9.21 4.51
C ASN A 108 -11.43 9.57 4.78
N ALA A 109 -10.76 8.83 5.67
CA ALA A 109 -9.33 8.99 5.96
C ALA A 109 -8.43 8.51 4.80
N TYR A 110 -8.96 7.65 3.94
CA TYR A 110 -8.28 7.11 2.76
C TYR A 110 -9.02 7.55 1.49
N PRO A 111 -8.99 8.85 1.13
CA PRO A 111 -9.72 9.32 -0.02
C PRO A 111 -9.17 8.69 -1.30
N SER A 112 -10.07 8.24 -2.17
CA SER A 112 -9.74 7.84 -3.53
C SER A 112 -9.28 9.05 -4.35
N THR A 113 -8.53 8.79 -5.42
CA THR A 113 -8.23 9.82 -6.43
C THR A 113 -9.47 10.25 -7.22
N GLY A 114 -10.54 9.47 -7.20
CA GLY A 114 -11.77 9.72 -7.96
C GLY A 114 -11.70 9.35 -9.44
N LYS A 115 -10.59 8.76 -9.91
CA LYS A 115 -10.45 8.29 -11.30
C LYS A 115 -11.19 6.97 -11.57
N PHE A 116 -11.41 6.17 -10.52
CA PHE A 116 -12.05 4.86 -10.60
C PHE A 116 -13.24 4.77 -9.65
N THR A 117 -14.09 3.77 -9.87
CA THR A 117 -15.20 3.44 -8.97
C THR A 117 -14.71 2.86 -7.64
N GLU A 118 -13.64 2.08 -7.70
CA GLU A 118 -12.98 1.46 -6.56
C GLU A 118 -12.06 2.46 -5.85
N ASN A 119 -11.89 2.29 -4.54
CA ASN A 119 -10.95 3.12 -3.79
C ASN A 119 -9.50 2.69 -4.06
N ASP A 120 -8.83 3.48 -4.88
CA ASP A 120 -7.45 3.30 -5.32
C ASP A 120 -6.40 3.92 -4.38
N ASN A 121 -6.80 4.34 -3.18
CA ASN A 121 -5.85 4.83 -2.18
C ASN A 121 -4.89 3.70 -1.75
N PRO A 122 -3.56 3.89 -1.76
CA PRO A 122 -2.62 2.85 -1.38
C PRO A 122 -2.84 2.21 -0.01
N THR A 123 -3.26 2.99 0.99
CA THR A 123 -3.57 2.45 2.32
C THR A 123 -4.84 1.60 2.30
N TYR A 124 -5.85 2.01 1.51
CA TYR A 124 -7.08 1.23 1.34
C TYR A 124 -6.79 -0.09 0.61
N VAL A 125 -6.04 -0.04 -0.50
CA VAL A 125 -5.59 -1.21 -1.26
C VAL A 125 -4.80 -2.17 -0.38
N SER A 126 -3.90 -1.65 0.46
CA SER A 126 -3.13 -2.46 1.43
C SER A 126 -4.00 -3.25 2.40
N ARG A 127 -5.19 -2.75 2.72
CA ARG A 127 -6.09 -3.38 3.70
C ARG A 127 -7.17 -4.23 3.07
N THR A 128 -7.38 -4.12 1.76
CA THR A 128 -8.50 -4.79 1.06
C THR A 128 -8.05 -5.76 -0.02
N THR A 129 -6.75 -5.82 -0.32
CA THR A 129 -6.17 -6.71 -1.31
C THR A 129 -5.03 -7.55 -0.71
N ASP A 130 -4.47 -8.43 -1.54
CA ASP A 130 -3.29 -9.21 -1.23
C ASP A 130 -1.97 -8.44 -1.39
N PHE A 131 -2.03 -7.14 -1.71
CA PHE A 131 -0.84 -6.34 -1.99
C PHE A 131 -0.67 -5.28 -0.91
N PHE A 132 0.57 -5.07 -0.47
CA PHE A 132 0.93 -3.92 0.35
C PHE A 132 1.43 -2.82 -0.58
N ALA A 133 0.75 -1.68 -0.54
CA ALA A 133 0.91 -0.59 -1.47
C ALA A 133 1.29 0.71 -0.75
N THR A 134 2.19 1.48 -1.34
CA THR A 134 2.54 2.81 -0.83
C THR A 134 2.80 3.80 -1.96
N LYS A 135 2.60 5.09 -1.66
CA LYS A 135 2.95 6.21 -2.52
C LYS A 135 4.04 7.02 -1.84
N PHE A 136 5.14 7.23 -2.55
CA PHE A 136 6.22 8.11 -2.12
C PHE A 136 5.95 9.58 -2.49
N PRO A 137 6.54 10.55 -1.75
CA PRO A 137 6.37 11.98 -2.05
C PRO A 137 6.76 12.38 -3.47
N ASN A 138 7.68 11.64 -4.10
CA ASN A 138 8.12 11.87 -5.47
C ASN A 138 7.16 11.31 -6.53
N GLY A 139 5.98 10.82 -6.14
CA GLY A 139 4.94 10.26 -7.01
C GLY A 139 5.05 8.76 -7.30
N THR A 140 6.12 8.09 -6.84
CA THR A 140 6.32 6.65 -7.08
C THR A 140 5.28 5.83 -6.32
N THR A 141 4.70 4.85 -6.99
CA THR A 141 3.87 3.80 -6.39
C THR A 141 4.73 2.55 -6.24
N ALA A 142 4.72 1.93 -5.06
CA ALA A 142 5.39 0.65 -4.83
C ALA A 142 4.39 -0.38 -4.28
N LEU A 143 4.57 -1.63 -4.72
CA LEU A 143 3.73 -2.78 -4.41
C LEU A 143 4.60 -3.98 -4.05
N VAL A 144 4.18 -4.72 -3.02
CA VAL A 144 4.72 -6.04 -2.65
C VAL A 144 3.56 -6.97 -2.30
N LYS A 145 3.81 -8.28 -2.22
CA LYS A 145 2.81 -9.23 -1.73
C LYS A 145 2.64 -9.01 -0.23
N HIS A 146 1.41 -8.92 0.23
CA HIS A 146 1.11 -8.70 1.62
C HIS A 146 0.98 -10.03 2.36
N TYR A 147 1.90 -10.29 3.28
CA TYR A 147 1.87 -11.50 4.10
C TYR A 147 1.07 -11.35 5.40
N ARG A 148 0.07 -10.45 5.45
CA ARG A 148 -0.72 -10.20 6.68
C ARG A 148 -1.45 -11.44 7.20
N THR A 149 -1.81 -12.35 6.31
CA THR A 149 -2.52 -13.59 6.66
C THR A 149 -1.56 -14.76 6.93
N HIS A 150 -0.26 -14.59 6.70
CA HIS A 150 0.73 -15.63 7.00
C HIS A 150 1.06 -15.56 8.49
N ARG A 151 0.66 -16.60 9.23
CA ARG A 151 0.91 -16.69 10.66
C ARG A 151 2.38 -16.98 10.91
N GLU A 152 3.06 -16.14 11.67
CA GLU A 152 4.40 -16.43 12.15
C GLU A 152 4.35 -17.57 13.19
N ASN A 153 5.06 -18.67 12.92
CA ASN A 153 5.09 -19.86 13.77
C ASN A 153 6.51 -20.40 14.02
N TRP A 154 7.54 -19.68 13.59
CA TRP A 154 8.93 -19.99 13.87
C TRP A 154 9.34 -19.49 15.26
N GLU A 155 10.33 -20.15 15.85
CA GLU A 155 10.85 -19.77 17.16
C GLU A 155 11.59 -18.42 17.09
N GLY A 156 11.35 -17.56 18.08
CA GLY A 156 12.14 -16.34 18.28
C GLY A 156 13.43 -16.62 19.05
N GLY A 157 14.37 -15.68 19.06
CA GLY A 157 15.62 -15.79 19.83
C GLY A 157 16.78 -15.03 19.21
N PHE A 158 17.88 -14.91 19.94
CA PHE A 158 19.10 -14.21 19.47
C PHE A 158 19.94 -15.03 18.49
N SER A 159 19.79 -16.36 18.48
CA SER A 159 20.55 -17.26 17.61
C SER A 159 19.60 -18.14 16.83
N ARG A 160 19.84 -18.26 15.52
CA ARG A 160 19.05 -19.11 14.63
C ARG A 160 19.43 -20.58 14.82
N ASN A 161 18.45 -21.46 14.79
CA ASN A 161 18.63 -22.90 14.75
C ASN A 161 18.11 -23.41 13.40
N GLU A 162 19.01 -23.77 12.50
CA GLU A 162 18.67 -24.17 11.13
C GLU A 162 17.73 -25.38 11.07
N GLU A 163 17.88 -26.35 11.98
CA GLU A 163 17.03 -27.54 12.01
C GLU A 163 15.61 -27.19 12.46
N ALA A 164 15.48 -26.32 13.46
CA ALA A 164 14.19 -25.83 13.93
C ALA A 164 13.50 -24.96 12.86
N ASP A 165 14.27 -24.08 12.21
CA ASP A 165 13.78 -23.25 11.10
C ASP A 165 13.29 -24.11 9.93
N ALA A 166 14.04 -25.14 9.54
CA ALA A 166 13.64 -26.04 8.47
C ALA A 166 12.35 -26.80 8.80
N LYS A 167 12.18 -27.26 10.05
CA LYS A 167 10.92 -27.88 10.51
C LYS A 167 9.75 -26.90 10.47
N ALA A 168 9.96 -25.67 10.93
CA ALA A 168 8.93 -24.63 10.91
C ALA A 168 8.50 -24.27 9.47
N LEU A 169 9.47 -24.08 8.57
CA LEU A 169 9.22 -23.80 7.15
C LEU A 169 8.56 -24.98 6.42
N ALA A 170 8.87 -26.22 6.78
CA ALA A 170 8.18 -27.38 6.21
C ALA A 170 6.71 -27.45 6.65
N ALA A 171 6.41 -27.07 7.90
CA ALA A 171 5.04 -27.06 8.43
C ALA A 171 4.23 -25.84 7.97
N ASN A 172 4.87 -24.69 7.75
CA ASN A 172 4.26 -23.44 7.31
C ASN A 172 5.18 -22.75 6.30
N PRO A 173 5.15 -23.17 5.02
CA PRO A 173 6.01 -22.61 3.99
C PRO A 173 5.78 -21.11 3.80
N LEU A 174 6.82 -20.39 3.42
CA LEU A 174 6.69 -18.99 3.03
C LEU A 174 5.70 -18.86 1.87
N PRO A 175 4.84 -17.83 1.87
CA PRO A 175 4.00 -17.55 0.72
C PRO A 175 4.85 -17.27 -0.52
N SER A 176 4.25 -17.45 -1.69
CA SER A 176 4.90 -17.14 -2.96
C SER A 176 5.37 -15.69 -2.99
N ASP A 177 6.59 -15.49 -3.50
CA ASP A 177 7.15 -14.17 -3.79
C ASP A 177 6.66 -13.61 -5.14
N GLU A 178 5.83 -14.37 -5.88
CA GLU A 178 5.27 -13.92 -7.15
C GLU A 178 4.21 -12.83 -6.95
N LEU A 179 4.36 -11.77 -7.75
CA LEU A 179 3.37 -10.73 -7.93
C LEU A 179 2.65 -11.02 -9.23
N ASP A 180 1.38 -11.42 -9.15
CA ASP A 180 0.48 -11.54 -10.29
C ASP A 180 -0.65 -10.50 -10.12
N ILE A 181 -0.40 -9.30 -10.65
CA ILE A 181 -1.27 -8.14 -10.54
C ILE A 181 -2.08 -8.03 -11.83
N GLN A 182 -3.40 -8.10 -11.72
CA GLN A 182 -4.33 -7.99 -12.84
C GLN A 182 -5.25 -6.79 -12.64
N HIS A 183 -5.13 -5.78 -13.49
CA HIS A 183 -5.98 -4.58 -13.52
C HIS A 183 -6.19 -3.86 -12.18
N LEU A 184 -5.17 -3.86 -11.30
CA LEU A 184 -5.25 -3.26 -9.98
C LEU A 184 -5.34 -1.74 -10.08
N LYS A 185 -6.38 -1.16 -9.49
CA LYS A 185 -6.53 0.30 -9.38
C LYS A 185 -5.73 0.80 -8.18
N ILE A 186 -4.71 1.60 -8.44
CA ILE A 186 -3.81 2.09 -7.39
C ILE A 186 -3.25 3.46 -7.75
N ASN A 187 -3.41 4.41 -6.82
CA ASN A 187 -2.85 5.77 -6.91
C ASN A 187 -3.11 6.45 -8.27
N GLY A 188 -4.35 6.35 -8.76
CA GLY A 188 -4.80 6.93 -10.02
C GLY A 188 -4.36 6.15 -11.27
N ARG A 189 -3.90 4.91 -11.14
CA ARG A 189 -3.43 4.08 -12.26
C ARG A 189 -4.11 2.72 -12.28
N ASP A 190 -4.32 2.20 -13.50
CA ASP A 190 -4.69 0.81 -13.75
C ASP A 190 -3.42 0.01 -14.08
N VAL A 191 -3.07 -0.99 -13.26
CA VAL A 191 -1.79 -1.68 -13.33
C VAL A 191 -1.99 -3.18 -13.57
N THR A 192 -1.28 -3.71 -14.56
CA THR A 192 -1.07 -5.15 -14.74
C THR A 192 0.43 -5.44 -14.75
N TYR A 193 0.87 -6.37 -13.91
CA TYR A 193 2.27 -6.67 -13.71
C TYR A 193 2.44 -8.14 -13.28
N ARG A 194 3.45 -8.79 -13.86
CA ARG A 194 3.91 -10.10 -13.40
C ARG A 194 5.42 -10.08 -13.17
N GLY A 195 5.82 -10.48 -11.97
CA GLY A 195 7.21 -10.56 -11.56
C GLY A 195 7.33 -11.11 -10.15
N LYS A 196 8.41 -10.78 -9.44
CA LYS A 196 8.66 -11.26 -8.07
C LYS A 196 8.93 -10.14 -7.09
N MET A 197 8.85 -10.47 -5.80
CA MET A 197 9.18 -9.65 -4.63
C MET A 197 8.47 -8.30 -4.56
N ASN A 198 8.90 -7.34 -5.39
CA ASN A 198 8.42 -5.99 -5.42
C ASN A 198 8.33 -5.43 -6.84
N VAL A 199 7.48 -4.42 -6.99
CA VAL A 199 7.49 -3.53 -8.14
C VAL A 199 7.31 -2.10 -7.66
N ALA A 200 8.07 -1.18 -8.24
CA ALA A 200 7.88 0.24 -8.06
C ALA A 200 7.88 0.92 -9.42
N PHE A 201 6.94 1.83 -9.63
CA PHE A 201 6.83 2.56 -10.88
C PHE A 201 6.41 4.00 -10.61
N ARG A 202 6.81 4.88 -11.52
CA ARG A 202 6.38 6.27 -11.50
C ARG A 202 6.02 6.72 -12.90
N THR A 203 4.91 7.44 -12.97
CA THR A 203 4.44 8.09 -14.19
C THR A 203 4.62 9.60 -14.09
N ASP A 204 4.72 10.28 -15.23
CA ASP A 204 4.50 11.73 -15.29
C ASP A 204 3.01 12.09 -15.22
N ASP A 205 2.71 13.38 -15.35
CA ASP A 205 1.34 13.92 -15.32
C ASP A 205 0.48 13.42 -16.50
N SER A 206 1.10 13.05 -17.62
CA SER A 206 0.42 12.46 -18.77
C SER A 206 0.11 10.96 -18.58
N GLY A 207 0.66 10.33 -17.54
CA GLY A 207 0.53 8.90 -17.29
C GLY A 207 1.60 8.05 -17.95
N LYS A 208 2.61 8.65 -18.58
CA LYS A 208 3.71 7.91 -19.19
C LYS A 208 4.69 7.41 -18.13
N LEU A 209 5.14 6.17 -18.26
CA LEU A 209 6.16 5.59 -17.38
C LEU A 209 7.50 6.34 -17.51
N ILE A 210 8.01 6.86 -16.39
CA ILE A 210 9.27 7.63 -16.31
C ILE A 210 10.27 7.05 -15.31
N ALA A 211 9.88 6.09 -14.49
CA ALA A 211 10.80 5.33 -13.65
C ALA A 211 10.20 3.96 -13.33
N PHE A 212 11.06 2.95 -13.19
CA PHE A 212 10.64 1.59 -12.93
C PHE A 212 11.70 0.83 -12.12
N ASN A 213 11.24 -0.01 -11.21
CA ASN A 213 12.02 -1.05 -10.55
C ASN A 213 11.15 -2.31 -10.48
N GLY A 214 11.63 -3.41 -11.03
CA GLY A 214 10.94 -4.68 -11.01
C GLY A 214 11.94 -5.83 -10.99
N VAL A 215 11.48 -6.96 -10.47
CA VAL A 215 12.29 -8.15 -10.24
C VAL A 215 11.68 -9.31 -11.02
N GLN A 216 12.53 -10.06 -11.73
CA GLN A 216 12.13 -11.22 -12.54
C GLN A 216 10.89 -10.93 -13.40
N CYS A 217 10.90 -9.83 -14.15
CA CYS A 217 9.77 -9.37 -14.93
C CYS A 217 10.16 -9.13 -16.40
N THR A 218 9.18 -9.12 -17.29
CA THR A 218 9.37 -8.80 -18.72
C THR A 218 8.86 -7.41 -19.08
N GLY A 219 8.09 -6.77 -18.20
CA GLY A 219 7.36 -5.54 -18.49
C GLY A 219 6.32 -5.19 -17.44
N ILE A 220 5.60 -4.11 -17.71
CA ILE A 220 4.44 -3.65 -16.94
C ILE A 220 3.43 -3.00 -17.90
N THR A 221 2.14 -3.16 -17.62
CA THR A 221 1.09 -2.38 -18.28
C THR A 221 0.54 -1.35 -17.30
N VAL A 222 0.52 -0.08 -17.70
CA VAL A 222 -0.03 1.03 -16.92
C VAL A 222 -1.01 1.80 -17.81
N ASP A 223 -2.25 1.97 -17.34
CA ASP A 223 -3.30 2.71 -18.07
C ASP A 223 -3.46 2.22 -19.53
N ASN A 224 -3.48 0.89 -19.74
CA ASN A 224 -3.53 0.19 -21.04
C ASN A 224 -2.30 0.36 -21.94
N VAL A 225 -1.24 1.04 -21.50
CA VAL A 225 0.03 1.13 -22.23
C VAL A 225 0.96 0.01 -21.75
N ASN A 226 1.29 -0.91 -22.66
CA ASN A 226 2.20 -2.02 -22.38
C ASN A 226 3.66 -1.60 -22.58
N TYR A 227 4.43 -1.58 -21.49
CA TYR A 227 5.87 -1.36 -21.49
C TYR A 227 6.57 -2.71 -21.41
N LYS A 228 6.99 -3.24 -22.56
CA LYS A 228 7.79 -4.46 -22.64
C LYS A 228 9.28 -4.12 -22.56
N PHE A 229 9.93 -4.58 -21.50
CA PHE A 229 11.36 -4.33 -21.28
C PHE A 229 12.24 -5.40 -21.90
N SER A 230 11.84 -6.68 -21.82
CA SER A 230 12.62 -7.82 -22.30
C SER A 230 11.71 -8.93 -22.82
N SER A 231 12.28 -9.88 -23.56
CA SER A 231 11.61 -11.13 -23.94
C SER A 231 11.68 -12.21 -22.86
N GLN A 232 12.63 -12.09 -21.91
CA GLN A 232 12.83 -13.01 -20.79
C GLN A 232 12.79 -12.24 -19.46
N PRO A 233 12.42 -12.88 -18.34
CA PRO A 233 12.41 -12.25 -17.03
C PRO A 233 13.80 -11.69 -16.65
N VAL A 234 13.84 -10.44 -16.21
CA VAL A 234 15.04 -9.76 -15.71
C VAL A 234 14.73 -8.96 -14.45
N ASP A 235 15.75 -8.68 -13.66
CA ASP A 235 15.65 -7.64 -12.63
C ASP A 235 16.08 -6.33 -13.29
N ILE A 236 15.23 -5.30 -13.24
CA ILE A 236 15.46 -4.06 -13.97
C ILE A 236 15.10 -2.87 -13.10
N CYS A 237 16.02 -1.92 -13.01
CA CYS A 237 15.83 -0.64 -12.37
C CYS A 237 16.27 0.47 -13.32
N TYR A 238 15.39 1.40 -13.61
CA TYR A 238 15.65 2.57 -14.44
C TYR A 238 15.02 3.80 -13.79
N VAL A 239 15.86 4.74 -13.36
CA VAL A 239 15.45 5.86 -12.52
C VAL A 239 16.11 7.16 -12.97
N PRO A 240 15.38 8.29 -12.98
CA PRO A 240 15.98 9.58 -13.29
C PRO A 240 16.81 10.10 -12.12
N LEU A 241 17.91 10.78 -12.42
CA LEU A 241 18.76 11.44 -11.44
C LEU A 241 18.44 12.93 -11.27
N ASP A 242 17.60 13.48 -12.16
CA ASP A 242 17.20 14.87 -12.15
C ASP A 242 15.71 15.05 -12.49
N ALA A 243 15.12 16.16 -12.03
CA ALA A 243 13.71 16.48 -12.27
C ALA A 243 13.39 16.77 -13.75
N GLY A 244 14.40 17.15 -14.55
CA GLY A 244 14.26 17.37 -15.98
C GLY A 244 14.22 16.08 -16.80
N LEU A 245 14.33 14.91 -16.16
CA LEU A 245 14.28 13.60 -16.82
C LEU A 245 15.31 13.48 -17.94
N LYS A 246 16.48 14.12 -17.82
CA LYS A 246 17.54 14.07 -18.84
C LYS A 246 18.55 12.98 -18.56
N THR A 247 18.86 12.78 -17.29
CA THR A 247 19.87 11.83 -16.83
C THR A 247 19.22 10.70 -16.03
N TYR A 248 19.68 9.48 -16.30
CA TYR A 248 19.15 8.27 -15.69
C TYR A 248 20.26 7.31 -15.33
N GLN A 249 19.95 6.46 -14.36
CA GLN A 249 20.67 5.22 -14.11
C GLN A 249 19.81 4.03 -14.46
N LEU A 250 20.42 3.09 -15.18
CA LEU A 250 19.88 1.78 -15.52
C LEU A 250 20.72 0.71 -14.83
N ARG A 251 20.08 -0.31 -14.26
CA ARG A 251 20.70 -1.57 -13.89
C ARG A 251 19.79 -2.70 -14.30
N VAL A 252 20.35 -3.67 -15.00
CA VAL A 252 19.65 -4.88 -15.42
C VAL A 252 20.46 -6.08 -14.94
N ALA A 253 19.89 -6.95 -14.12
CA ALA A 253 20.45 -8.27 -13.85
C ALA A 253 19.72 -9.30 -14.72
N GLY A 254 20.46 -9.87 -15.68
CA GLY A 254 19.95 -10.68 -16.77
C GLY A 254 20.67 -10.35 -18.08
N GLU A 255 20.35 -11.09 -19.14
CA GLU A 255 20.97 -10.91 -20.46
C GLU A 255 19.91 -10.81 -21.56
N GLY A 256 20.25 -10.14 -22.65
CA GLY A 256 19.43 -9.98 -23.85
C GLY A 256 19.10 -8.53 -24.18
N GLU A 257 18.21 -8.37 -25.18
CA GLU A 257 17.75 -7.07 -25.63
C GLU A 257 16.81 -6.43 -24.60
N ILE A 258 17.15 -5.21 -24.18
CA ILE A 258 16.39 -4.39 -23.26
C ILE A 258 15.84 -3.17 -23.99
N SER A 259 14.54 -2.92 -23.84
CA SER A 259 13.83 -1.75 -24.38
C SER A 259 13.31 -0.88 -23.25
N LEU A 260 13.62 0.42 -23.26
CA LEU A 260 13.22 1.37 -22.23
C LEU A 260 12.41 2.52 -22.84
N PRO A 261 11.30 2.95 -22.24
CA PRO A 261 10.59 4.13 -22.70
C PRO A 261 11.47 5.37 -22.53
N VAL A 262 11.60 6.15 -23.60
CA VAL A 262 12.26 7.46 -23.54
C VAL A 262 11.28 8.44 -22.91
N PRO A 263 11.63 9.19 -21.86
CA PRO A 263 10.67 10.01 -21.09
C PRO A 263 10.03 11.13 -21.93
N PHE A 264 10.79 11.78 -22.80
CA PHE A 264 10.30 12.81 -23.72
C PHE A 264 10.64 12.42 -25.17
N ALA A 265 10.32 13.26 -26.15
CA ALA A 265 10.67 13.03 -27.56
C ALA A 265 12.18 13.26 -27.83
N ALA A 266 13.05 12.58 -27.07
CA ALA A 266 14.50 12.63 -27.30
C ALA A 266 14.82 11.86 -28.57
N GLY A 267 15.56 12.49 -29.48
CA GLY A 267 16.01 11.84 -30.72
C GLY A 267 17.29 11.05 -30.53
N LYS A 268 18.04 11.32 -29.45
CA LYS A 268 19.36 10.72 -29.18
C LYS A 268 19.54 10.41 -27.70
N ALA A 269 20.44 9.48 -27.42
CA ALA A 269 20.93 9.21 -26.07
C ALA A 269 22.46 9.06 -26.09
N ALA A 270 23.08 9.26 -24.93
CA ALA A 270 24.42 8.77 -24.63
C ALA A 270 24.27 7.72 -23.54
N VAL A 271 24.84 6.53 -23.74
CA VAL A 271 24.70 5.38 -22.83
C VAL A 271 26.09 4.89 -22.49
N LYS A 272 26.42 4.83 -21.19
CA LYS A 272 27.79 4.55 -20.73
C LYS A 272 27.83 3.59 -19.54
N ASN A 273 28.84 2.74 -19.51
CA ASN A 273 29.28 2.05 -18.30
C ASN A 273 30.66 2.60 -17.93
N GLY A 274 30.69 3.52 -16.96
CA GLY A 274 31.89 4.30 -16.63
C GLY A 274 32.36 5.14 -17.82
N LYS A 275 33.54 4.82 -18.36
CA LYS A 275 34.13 5.55 -19.51
C LYS A 275 33.76 4.95 -20.87
N SER A 276 33.20 3.75 -20.89
CA SER A 276 32.92 3.00 -22.12
C SER A 276 31.53 3.33 -22.66
N ASP A 277 31.43 3.61 -23.96
CA ASP A 277 30.14 3.80 -24.63
C ASP A 277 29.48 2.44 -24.91
N ILE A 278 28.17 2.36 -24.71
CA ILE A 278 27.36 1.16 -24.98
C ILE A 278 26.56 1.37 -26.27
N LYS A 279 26.60 0.37 -27.15
CA LYS A 279 25.80 0.38 -28.38
C LYS A 279 24.31 0.34 -28.03
N HIS A 280 23.56 1.25 -28.65
CA HIS A 280 22.13 1.40 -28.43
C HIS A 280 21.47 2.05 -29.65
N VAL A 281 20.15 2.00 -29.72
CA VAL A 281 19.33 2.67 -30.74
C VAL A 281 18.15 3.34 -30.05
N VAL A 282 17.87 4.59 -30.41
CA VAL A 282 16.61 5.26 -30.05
C VAL A 282 15.67 5.18 -31.25
N LYS A 283 14.54 4.49 -31.10
CA LYS A 283 13.51 4.33 -32.14
C LYS A 283 12.14 4.19 -31.51
N ASP A 284 11.11 4.72 -32.17
CA ASP A 284 9.70 4.53 -31.79
C ASP A 284 9.41 4.88 -30.32
N GLY A 285 10.04 5.94 -29.80
CA GLY A 285 9.88 6.38 -28.42
C GLY A 285 10.55 5.50 -27.37
N ASN A 286 11.35 4.51 -27.78
CA ASN A 286 12.11 3.62 -26.91
C ASN A 286 13.61 3.69 -27.20
N MET A 287 14.41 3.45 -26.16
CA MET A 287 15.83 3.17 -26.28
C MET A 287 16.05 1.67 -26.14
N VAL A 288 16.71 1.07 -27.12
CA VAL A 288 17.00 -0.37 -27.17
C VAL A 288 18.50 -0.59 -27.08
N LEU A 289 18.94 -1.50 -26.21
CA LEU A 289 20.32 -1.91 -26.04
C LEU A 289 20.40 -3.40 -25.69
N ASN A 290 21.53 -4.05 -25.96
CA ASN A 290 21.77 -5.42 -25.53
C ASN A 290 22.57 -5.44 -24.22
N ILE A 291 22.13 -6.23 -23.24
CA ILE A 291 22.86 -6.51 -22.01
C ILE A 291 23.47 -7.91 -22.13
N ASP A 292 24.78 -8.00 -21.98
CA ASP A 292 25.52 -9.26 -21.93
C ASP A 292 26.01 -9.55 -20.49
N GLY A 293 26.73 -10.66 -20.31
CA GLY A 293 27.27 -11.03 -19.00
C GLY A 293 28.25 -10.02 -18.40
N GLU A 294 28.89 -9.16 -19.19
CA GLU A 294 29.79 -8.11 -18.67
C GLU A 294 29.01 -6.90 -18.13
N LEU A 295 27.87 -6.59 -18.77
CA LEU A 295 26.98 -5.50 -18.36
C LEU A 295 25.96 -5.91 -17.30
N SER A 296 25.61 -7.19 -17.22
CA SER A 296 24.63 -7.72 -16.27
C SER A 296 24.99 -7.36 -14.82
N GLY A 297 24.03 -6.78 -14.12
CA GLY A 297 24.14 -6.32 -12.74
C GLY A 297 24.94 -5.02 -12.56
N LYS A 298 25.48 -4.40 -13.61
CA LYS A 298 26.21 -3.11 -13.53
C LYS A 298 25.26 -1.92 -13.66
N TRP A 299 25.67 -0.78 -13.11
CA TRP A 299 25.02 0.50 -13.33
C TRP A 299 25.49 1.11 -14.65
N ILE A 300 24.52 1.59 -15.43
CA ILE A 300 24.70 2.21 -16.74
C ILE A 300 24.10 3.61 -16.66
N ASP A 301 24.90 4.61 -17.03
CA ASP A 301 24.46 6.00 -17.07
C ASP A 301 23.87 6.31 -18.45
N ILE A 302 22.72 6.97 -18.46
CA ILE A 302 22.01 7.37 -19.68
C ILE A 302 21.78 8.87 -19.64
N THR A 303 22.05 9.55 -20.74
CA THR A 303 21.71 10.97 -20.94
C THR A 303 20.95 11.15 -22.26
N PHE A 304 19.67 11.53 -22.17
CA PHE A 304 18.83 11.82 -23.33
C PHE A 304 19.09 13.23 -23.87
N LYS A 305 19.01 13.37 -25.20
CA LYS A 305 19.28 14.60 -25.95
C LYS A 305 18.19 14.89 -26.98
#